data_AF-A0A5K3F4H1-F1
#
_entry.id   AF-A0A5K3F4H1-F1
#
_cell.length_a   1.000
_cell.length_b   1.000
_cell.length_c   1.000
_cell.angle_alpha   90.00
_cell.angle_beta   90.00
_cell.angle_gamma   90.00
#
_symmetry.space_group_name_H-M   'P 1'
#
loop_
_entity.id
_entity.type
_entity.pdbx_description
1 polymer ?
#
loop_
_entity_poly.entity_id
_entity_poly.type
_entity_poly.pdbx_seq_one_letter_code
_entity_poly.pdbx_strand_id
1 'polypeptide(L)'
;MFRGRGPLRSLVAISRRTLYSNVNPNSKLLIRSKSPLEISCLPSHEADRSAVILPECNKFCVESGWKILQTDDVQSEKNEVYKIQVPAQRGDVIGSGYLEGNINLTTKGSFKADNVTGQSIDLRFGGTTLAVHSAYCETMNLNWIVPEEPPDGVTPVELPPISVYFGTLRGNATIELAGDANFNIGSFEGTMYMRQRFGNVAVHIGGPCPLLEIYVAEGNIELSLPTTSVGEKICGAVEIQASEIEIDRDALPPNCLDNWDLGEAAEAQTFSANFNDPDADSETIWRVRTLRGRVRLTGASWTDAMLRCHKRISTTL
;
A
#
# COMPACT_ATOMS: atom_id res chain seq x y z
N MET A 1 -49.15 -44.99 21.68
CA MET A 1 -49.06 -43.54 21.94
C MET A 1 -47.72 -43.24 22.60
N PHE A 2 -46.95 -42.33 22.02
CA PHE A 2 -45.62 -41.88 22.46
C PHE A 2 -45.65 -41.19 23.84
N ARG A 3 -44.58 -41.36 24.63
CA ARG A 3 -43.69 -40.25 25.05
C ARG A 3 -42.49 -40.80 25.85
N GLY A 4 -41.34 -40.89 25.17
CA GLY A 4 -40.04 -41.07 25.80
C GLY A 4 -39.59 -39.77 26.48
N ARG A 5 -39.04 -39.89 27.70
CA ARG A 5 -38.23 -38.85 28.32
C ARG A 5 -36.84 -38.95 27.71
N GLY A 6 -36.53 -38.03 26.81
CA GLY A 6 -35.20 -37.92 26.21
C GLY A 6 -34.16 -37.47 27.25
N PRO A 7 -32.87 -37.82 27.05
CA PRO A 7 -31.81 -37.28 27.87
C PRO A 7 -31.62 -35.80 27.54
N LEU A 8 -31.51 -34.98 28.60
CA LEU A 8 -31.06 -33.59 28.53
C LEU A 8 -29.68 -33.57 27.86
N ARG A 9 -29.65 -33.17 26.59
CA ARG A 9 -28.40 -32.80 25.91
C ARG A 9 -27.90 -31.52 26.59
N SER A 10 -26.92 -31.70 27.47
CA SER A 10 -26.06 -30.61 27.93
C SER A 10 -25.41 -29.96 26.70
N LEU A 11 -25.92 -28.80 26.29
CA LEU A 11 -25.20 -27.87 25.44
C LEU A 11 -24.02 -27.35 26.27
N VAL A 12 -22.90 -28.06 26.22
CA VAL A 12 -21.61 -27.47 26.59
C VAL A 12 -21.35 -26.42 25.53
N ALA A 13 -21.74 -25.18 25.82
CA ALA A 13 -21.19 -24.03 25.14
C ALA A 13 -19.68 -24.05 25.44
N ILE A 14 -18.90 -24.59 24.51
CA ILE A 14 -17.45 -24.42 24.51
C ILE A 14 -17.24 -22.92 24.34
N SER A 15 -16.98 -22.23 25.45
CA SER A 15 -16.53 -20.84 25.39
C SER A 15 -15.19 -20.86 24.66
N ARG A 16 -15.16 -20.44 23.40
CA ARG A 16 -13.91 -20.17 22.68
C ARG A 16 -13.07 -19.23 23.55
N ARG A 17 -11.92 -19.70 24.01
CA ARG A 17 -11.05 -18.94 24.90
C ARG A 17 -10.08 -18.18 24.01
N THR A 18 -10.37 -16.90 23.81
CA THR A 18 -9.45 -15.96 23.17
C THR A 18 -8.07 -16.01 23.84
N LEU A 19 -7.05 -16.44 23.09
CA LEU A 19 -5.67 -16.52 23.59
C LEU A 19 -4.99 -15.15 23.49
N TYR A 20 -5.01 -14.42 24.61
CA TYR A 20 -4.26 -13.19 24.77
C TYR A 20 -2.79 -13.48 25.08
N SER A 21 -1.89 -12.90 24.30
CA SER A 21 -0.44 -12.94 24.57
C SER A 21 0.11 -11.53 24.73
N ASN A 22 0.81 -11.25 25.82
CA ASN A 22 1.35 -9.93 26.09
C ASN A 22 2.45 -9.55 25.09
N VAL A 23 2.46 -8.29 24.66
CA VAL A 23 3.44 -7.72 23.74
C VAL A 23 3.88 -6.34 24.24
N ASN A 24 5.16 -6.01 24.05
CA ASN A 24 5.74 -4.73 24.43
C ASN A 24 5.14 -3.60 23.59
N PRO A 25 4.39 -2.64 24.17
CA PRO A 25 3.70 -1.58 23.42
C PRO A 25 4.64 -0.66 22.63
N ASN A 26 5.90 -0.52 23.06
CA ASN A 26 6.85 0.45 22.50
C ASN A 26 7.86 -0.19 21.53
N SER A 27 7.67 -1.44 21.15
CA SER A 27 8.56 -2.15 20.22
C SER A 27 7.93 -2.34 18.85
N LYS A 28 8.79 -2.41 17.84
CA LYS A 28 8.45 -2.94 16.52
C LYS A 28 7.83 -4.33 16.66
N LEU A 29 6.80 -4.64 15.88
CA LEU A 29 6.15 -5.94 15.87
C LEU A 29 6.62 -6.72 14.64
N LEU A 30 7.32 -7.84 14.87
CA LEU A 30 7.71 -8.76 13.82
C LEU A 30 6.77 -9.96 13.82
N ILE A 31 6.18 -10.27 12.68
CA ILE A 31 5.31 -11.44 12.50
C ILE A 31 5.93 -12.33 11.43
N ARG A 32 6.30 -13.56 11.80
CA ARG A 32 6.83 -14.56 10.88
C ARG A 32 5.88 -15.75 10.81
N SER A 33 5.37 -16.01 9.62
CA SER A 33 4.49 -17.14 9.36
C SER A 33 4.95 -17.92 8.12
N LYS A 34 4.94 -19.25 8.22
CA LYS A 34 5.12 -20.17 7.08
C LYS A 34 3.77 -20.51 6.43
N SER A 35 2.67 -20.27 7.14
CA SER A 35 1.29 -20.44 6.66
C SER A 35 0.63 -19.10 6.32
N PRO A 36 -0.39 -19.11 5.44
CA PRO A 36 -1.30 -17.99 5.24
C PRO A 36 -1.77 -17.33 6.54
N LEU A 37 -1.66 -15.99 6.60
CA LEU A 37 -2.01 -15.21 7.78
C LEU A 37 -2.80 -13.94 7.43
N GLU A 38 -3.98 -13.82 8.03
CA GLU A 38 -4.77 -12.58 8.07
C GLU A 38 -4.39 -11.80 9.34
N ILE A 39 -4.04 -10.52 9.17
CA ILE A 39 -3.74 -9.63 10.29
C ILE A 39 -4.79 -8.54 10.34
N SER A 40 -5.38 -8.32 11.51
CA SER A 40 -6.32 -7.24 11.77
C SER A 40 -6.00 -6.50 13.07
N CYS A 41 -6.53 -5.29 13.22
CA CYS A 41 -6.51 -4.62 14.52
C CYS A 41 -7.43 -5.31 15.54
N LEU A 42 -7.08 -5.20 16.82
CA LEU A 42 -8.01 -5.46 17.91
C LEU A 42 -9.27 -4.58 17.76
N PRO A 43 -10.43 -5.06 18.25
CA PRO A 43 -11.64 -4.24 18.34
C PRO A 43 -11.36 -2.90 19.04
N SER A 44 -12.09 -1.84 18.67
CA SER A 44 -11.86 -0.48 19.17
C SER A 44 -11.81 -0.36 20.70
N HIS A 45 -12.61 -1.15 21.42
CA HIS A 45 -12.65 -1.17 22.89
C HIS A 45 -11.43 -1.86 23.54
N GLU A 46 -10.62 -2.59 22.76
CA GLU A 46 -9.37 -3.23 23.19
C GLU A 46 -8.14 -2.71 22.42
N ALA A 47 -8.30 -1.67 21.59
CA ALA A 47 -7.27 -1.21 20.66
C ALA A 47 -5.95 -0.80 21.33
N ASP A 48 -6.02 -0.31 22.58
CA ASP A 48 -4.88 0.14 23.38
C ASP A 48 -4.26 -0.97 24.26
N ARG A 49 -4.79 -2.20 24.17
CA ARG A 49 -4.31 -3.32 24.97
C ARG A 49 -2.87 -3.67 24.60
N SER A 50 -2.04 -3.96 25.58
CA SER A 50 -0.67 -4.48 25.36
C SER A 50 -0.65 -6.01 25.16
N ALA A 51 -1.59 -6.52 24.36
CA ALA A 51 -1.70 -7.95 24.05
C ALA A 51 -2.12 -8.17 22.60
N VAL A 52 -1.76 -9.32 22.04
CA VAL A 52 -2.25 -9.81 20.75
C VAL A 52 -3.22 -10.97 20.97
N ILE A 53 -4.13 -11.17 20.04
CA ILE A 53 -4.95 -12.38 19.98
C ILE A 53 -4.29 -13.32 18.98
N LEU A 54 -3.90 -14.49 19.46
CA LEU A 54 -3.33 -15.56 18.64
C LEU A 54 -4.40 -16.60 18.29
N PRO A 55 -4.24 -17.34 17.18
CA PRO A 55 -5.06 -18.52 16.88
C PRO A 55 -5.02 -19.53 18.04
N GLU A 56 -6.16 -20.18 18.32
CA GLU A 56 -6.32 -21.15 19.43
C GLU A 56 -5.49 -22.45 19.29
N CYS A 57 -4.65 -22.57 18.26
CA CYS A 57 -4.01 -23.82 17.86
C CYS A 57 -2.59 -24.05 18.41
N ASN A 58 -2.10 -23.24 19.36
CA ASN A 58 -0.71 -23.26 19.87
C ASN A 58 0.39 -23.19 18.77
N LYS A 59 0.00 -22.89 17.52
CA LYS A 59 0.92 -22.79 16.37
C LYS A 59 1.69 -21.48 16.35
N PHE A 60 1.32 -20.52 17.19
CA PHE A 60 1.99 -19.23 17.28
C PHE A 60 2.38 -18.95 18.71
N CYS A 61 3.57 -18.38 18.90
CA CYS A 61 4.04 -17.90 20.18
C CYS A 61 4.54 -16.46 20.06
N VAL A 62 4.53 -15.74 21.19
CA VAL A 62 5.17 -14.42 21.30
C VAL A 62 6.53 -14.59 21.96
N GLU A 63 7.60 -14.32 21.22
CA GLU A 63 8.97 -14.28 21.73
C GLU A 63 9.40 -12.86 22.06
N SER A 64 10.04 -12.71 23.23
CA SER A 64 10.59 -11.43 23.70
C SER A 64 9.58 -10.27 23.76
N GLY A 65 8.27 -10.55 23.67
CA GLY A 65 7.21 -9.55 23.66
C GLY A 65 7.07 -8.75 22.35
N TRP A 66 7.81 -9.07 21.29
CA TRP A 66 7.79 -8.27 20.05
C TRP A 66 7.89 -9.09 18.76
N LYS A 67 8.13 -10.40 18.86
CA LYS A 67 8.13 -11.34 17.75
C LYS A 67 6.97 -12.31 17.89
N ILE A 68 6.15 -12.44 16.86
CA ILE A 68 5.18 -13.52 16.75
C ILE A 68 5.73 -14.52 15.74
N LEU A 69 6.01 -15.74 16.18
CA LEU A 69 6.57 -16.79 15.34
C LEU A 69 5.60 -17.96 15.25
N GLN A 70 5.48 -18.54 14.06
CA GLN A 70 4.86 -19.83 13.89
C GLN A 70 5.82 -20.94 14.39
N THR A 71 5.34 -21.82 15.28
CA THR A 71 6.09 -22.97 15.78
C THR A 71 6.23 -24.05 14.70
N ASP A 72 7.35 -24.78 14.71
CA ASP A 72 7.72 -25.73 13.64
C ASP A 72 6.87 -27.02 13.60
N ASP A 73 5.94 -27.19 14.54
CA ASP A 73 5.47 -28.51 14.95
C ASP A 73 4.22 -29.05 14.24
N VAL A 74 3.70 -28.41 13.18
CA VAL A 74 2.50 -28.92 12.51
C VAL A 74 2.56 -28.74 11.01
N GLN A 75 2.34 -29.83 10.26
CA GLN A 75 1.93 -29.79 8.86
C GLN A 75 0.79 -28.78 8.73
N SER A 76 1.07 -27.61 8.15
CA SER A 76 0.02 -26.62 7.89
C SER A 76 -1.02 -27.28 6.99
N GLU A 77 -2.27 -27.34 7.45
CA GLU A 77 -3.37 -27.71 6.56
C GLU A 77 -3.37 -26.69 5.42
N LYS A 78 -3.20 -27.15 4.19
CA LYS A 78 -2.86 -26.31 3.03
C LYS A 78 -3.83 -25.18 2.71
N ASN A 79 -4.98 -25.12 3.39
CA ASN A 79 -6.07 -24.18 3.11
C ASN A 79 -6.54 -23.39 4.35
N GLU A 80 -5.86 -23.50 5.51
CA GLU A 80 -6.26 -22.75 6.70
C GLU A 80 -5.54 -21.39 6.76
N VAL A 81 -6.31 -20.30 6.77
CA VAL A 81 -5.79 -18.94 7.01
C VAL A 81 -5.88 -18.65 8.50
N TYR A 82 -4.73 -18.44 9.14
CA TYR A 82 -4.69 -18.06 10.55
C TYR A 82 -5.01 -16.59 10.73
N LYS A 83 -5.64 -16.23 11.85
CA LYS A 83 -5.98 -14.84 12.19
C LYS A 83 -5.20 -14.38 13.40
N ILE A 84 -4.44 -13.30 13.25
CA ILE A 84 -3.79 -12.61 14.37
C ILE A 84 -4.39 -11.22 14.49
N GLN A 85 -4.79 -10.84 15.71
CA GLN A 85 -5.22 -9.48 16.00
C GLN A 85 -4.17 -8.74 16.80
N VAL A 86 -3.79 -7.56 16.32
CA VAL A 86 -2.74 -6.72 16.91
C VAL A 86 -3.32 -5.40 17.43
N PRO A 87 -2.75 -4.80 18.46
CA PRO A 87 -3.20 -3.48 18.94
C PRO A 87 -3.07 -2.41 17.85
N ALA A 88 -3.98 -1.44 17.82
CA ALA A 88 -4.06 -0.45 16.75
C ALA A 88 -2.95 0.62 16.80
N GLN A 89 -2.33 0.82 17.98
CA GLN A 89 -1.33 1.86 18.20
C GLN A 89 0.06 1.27 18.36
N ARG A 90 0.56 0.59 17.33
CA ARG A 90 1.90 0.01 17.32
C ARG A 90 2.90 0.95 16.64
N GLY A 91 4.18 0.79 17.00
CA GLY A 91 5.29 1.30 16.19
C GLY A 91 5.38 0.53 14.86
N ASP A 92 6.57 0.30 14.34
CA ASP A 92 6.70 -0.39 13.05
C ASP A 92 6.11 -1.81 13.07
N VAL A 93 5.37 -2.18 12.02
CA VAL A 93 4.85 -3.53 11.80
C VAL A 93 5.58 -4.17 10.62
N ILE A 94 6.20 -5.31 10.86
CA ILE A 94 6.97 -6.07 9.86
C ILE A 94 6.34 -7.46 9.74
N GLY A 95 5.70 -7.73 8.60
CA GLY A 95 5.19 -9.05 8.25
C GLY A 95 6.14 -9.76 7.29
N SER A 96 6.82 -10.79 7.76
CA SER A 96 7.65 -11.64 6.87
C SER A 96 6.93 -12.95 6.55
N GLY A 97 7.06 -13.42 5.32
CA GLY A 97 6.36 -14.60 4.80
C GLY A 97 5.16 -14.25 3.92
N TYR A 98 4.05 -14.96 4.11
CA TYR A 98 2.86 -14.85 3.27
C TYR A 98 1.66 -14.33 4.07
N LEU A 99 1.37 -13.03 3.95
CA LEU A 99 0.15 -12.43 4.49
C LEU A 99 -0.99 -12.68 3.50
N GLU A 100 -2.04 -13.36 3.94
CA GLU A 100 -3.16 -13.76 3.08
C GLU A 100 -4.50 -13.44 3.75
N GLY A 101 -5.44 -12.94 2.96
CA GLY A 101 -6.81 -12.66 3.37
C GLY A 101 -7.13 -11.18 3.39
N ASN A 102 -8.24 -10.81 4.04
CA ASN A 102 -8.64 -9.41 4.15
C ASN A 102 -7.86 -8.74 5.28
N ILE A 103 -6.88 -7.93 4.92
CA ILE A 103 -5.96 -7.30 5.87
C ILE A 103 -6.51 -5.93 6.22
N ASN A 104 -6.66 -5.65 7.52
CA ASN A 104 -7.12 -4.35 8.01
C ASN A 104 -6.24 -3.91 9.17
N LEU A 105 -5.28 -3.04 8.88
CA LEU A 105 -4.26 -2.63 9.84
C LEU A 105 -4.20 -1.12 10.00
N THR A 106 -4.11 -0.71 11.25
CA THR A 106 -3.76 0.64 11.68
C THR A 106 -2.49 0.54 12.51
N THR A 107 -1.48 1.34 12.17
CA THR A 107 -0.21 1.43 12.90
C THR A 107 0.25 2.89 13.00
N LYS A 108 0.86 3.29 14.13
CA LYS A 108 1.52 4.61 14.26
C LYS A 108 2.89 4.63 13.60
N GLY A 109 3.49 3.47 13.33
CA GLY A 109 4.79 3.35 12.67
C GLY A 109 4.68 3.06 11.18
N SER A 110 5.78 2.56 10.63
CA SER A 110 5.91 2.10 9.25
C SER A 110 5.31 0.71 9.07
N PHE A 111 4.93 0.35 7.84
CA PHE A 111 4.53 -1.02 7.50
C PHE A 111 5.47 -1.61 6.46
N LYS A 112 5.95 -2.83 6.73
CA LYS A 112 6.78 -3.60 5.81
C LYS A 112 6.26 -5.02 5.64
N ALA A 113 6.23 -5.50 4.41
CA ALA A 113 5.88 -6.89 4.13
C ALA A 113 6.65 -7.49 2.95
N ASP A 114 6.90 -8.80 3.01
CA ASP A 114 7.40 -9.53 1.85
C ASP A 114 6.26 -9.71 0.84
N ASN A 115 5.26 -10.53 1.16
CA ASN A 115 4.14 -10.80 0.27
C ASN A 115 2.80 -10.56 0.96
N VAL A 116 1.89 -9.91 0.24
CA VAL A 116 0.53 -9.62 0.69
C VAL A 116 -0.45 -10.02 -0.39
N THR A 117 -1.38 -10.92 -0.08
CA THR A 117 -2.41 -11.40 -1.01
C THR A 117 -3.79 -11.30 -0.37
N GLY A 118 -4.80 -10.81 -1.07
CA GLY A 118 -6.15 -10.73 -0.49
C GLY A 118 -7.18 -10.04 -1.38
N GLN A 119 -8.45 -10.07 -1.01
CA GLN A 119 -9.46 -9.30 -1.75
C GLN A 119 -9.40 -7.82 -1.37
N SER A 120 -9.34 -7.52 -0.07
CA SER A 120 -9.21 -6.16 0.46
C SER A 120 -7.98 -6.03 1.35
N ILE A 121 -7.14 -5.05 1.06
CA ILE A 121 -6.00 -4.66 1.90
C ILE A 121 -6.18 -3.21 2.32
N ASP A 122 -6.53 -2.99 3.58
CA ASP A 122 -6.75 -1.68 4.18
C ASP A 122 -5.61 -1.37 5.16
N LEU A 123 -4.76 -0.40 4.80
CA LEU A 123 -3.61 0.00 5.62
C LEU A 123 -3.70 1.48 5.98
N ARG A 124 -3.64 1.75 7.28
CA ARG A 124 -3.46 3.08 7.86
C ARG A 124 -2.15 3.10 8.62
N PHE A 125 -1.23 4.00 8.26
CA PHE A 125 0.09 4.03 8.86
C PHE A 125 0.48 5.46 9.25
N GLY A 126 1.17 5.65 10.38
CA GLY A 126 1.66 6.96 10.83
C GLY A 126 3.16 7.19 10.59
N GLY A 127 3.89 6.14 10.22
CA GLY A 127 5.32 6.23 9.91
C GLY A 127 5.60 6.88 8.55
N THR A 128 6.89 6.96 8.22
CA THR A 128 7.38 7.60 6.98
C THR A 128 7.74 6.58 5.89
N THR A 129 7.47 5.29 6.11
CA THR A 129 7.79 4.25 5.14
C THR A 129 6.68 3.21 5.05
N LEU A 130 6.28 2.91 3.81
CA LEU A 130 5.52 1.73 3.43
C LEU A 130 6.39 0.93 2.45
N ALA A 131 6.72 -0.33 2.74
CA ALA A 131 7.53 -1.13 1.83
C ALA A 131 7.01 -2.57 1.71
N VAL A 132 6.48 -2.92 0.53
CA VAL A 132 5.95 -4.25 0.25
C VAL A 132 6.68 -4.83 -0.96
N HIS A 133 7.22 -6.05 -0.86
CA HIS A 133 7.86 -6.67 -2.03
C HIS A 133 6.80 -6.95 -3.09
N SER A 134 5.76 -7.70 -2.74
CA SER A 134 4.70 -8.08 -3.67
C SER A 134 3.33 -7.96 -3.02
N ALA A 135 2.43 -7.23 -3.67
CA ALA A 135 1.03 -7.11 -3.28
C ALA A 135 0.12 -7.59 -4.42
N TYR A 136 -0.72 -8.59 -4.13
CA TYR A 136 -1.70 -9.15 -5.07
C TYR A 136 -3.10 -9.03 -4.46
N CYS A 137 -3.88 -8.07 -4.95
CA CYS A 137 -5.21 -7.83 -4.41
C CYS A 137 -6.24 -7.41 -5.45
N GLU A 138 -7.52 -7.51 -5.09
CA GLU A 138 -8.57 -6.85 -5.86
C GLU A 138 -8.58 -5.35 -5.53
N THR A 139 -8.53 -5.02 -4.23
CA THR A 139 -8.56 -3.65 -3.72
C THR A 139 -7.50 -3.42 -2.64
N MET A 140 -6.87 -2.26 -2.69
CA MET A 140 -5.93 -1.77 -1.68
C MET A 140 -6.25 -0.32 -1.33
N ASN A 141 -6.40 -0.03 -0.04
CA ASN A 141 -6.60 1.33 0.47
C ASN A 141 -5.43 1.70 1.37
N LEU A 142 -4.69 2.74 0.99
CA LEU A 142 -3.55 3.26 1.74
C LEU A 142 -3.88 4.66 2.26
N ASN A 143 -3.82 4.85 3.57
CA ASN A 143 -4.09 6.15 4.19
C ASN A 143 -2.97 6.52 5.16
N TRP A 144 -2.45 7.73 5.04
CA TRP A 144 -1.48 8.25 5.99
C TRP A 144 -2.17 8.87 7.21
N ILE A 145 -1.76 8.44 8.41
CA ILE A 145 -2.22 8.99 9.67
C ILE A 145 -1.40 10.26 9.95
N VAL A 146 -2.02 11.40 9.70
CA VAL A 146 -1.44 12.71 9.96
C VAL A 146 -1.44 12.96 11.48
N PRO A 147 -0.32 13.43 12.08
CA PRO A 147 -0.31 13.91 13.45
C PRO A 147 -1.33 15.03 13.66
N GLU A 148 -1.93 15.09 14.84
CA GLU A 148 -2.82 16.19 15.21
C GLU A 148 -2.06 17.52 15.20
N GLU A 149 -2.73 18.58 14.75
CA GLU A 149 -2.16 19.94 14.81
C GLU A 149 -1.88 20.33 16.26
N PRO A 150 -0.77 21.06 16.52
CA PRO A 150 -0.49 21.58 17.84
C PRO A 150 -1.65 22.44 18.36
N PRO A 151 -1.96 22.38 19.66
CA PRO A 151 -3.06 23.15 20.25
C PRO A 151 -2.91 24.67 20.11
N ASP A 152 -1.71 25.15 19.76
CA ASP A 152 -1.42 26.55 19.58
C ASP A 152 -2.09 27.16 18.33
N GLY A 153 -2.54 26.32 17.38
CA GLY A 153 -3.23 26.75 16.16
C GLY A 153 -2.40 27.63 15.23
N VAL A 154 -1.09 27.75 15.49
CA VAL A 154 -0.18 28.67 14.79
C VAL A 154 1.02 27.92 14.22
N THR A 155 1.46 26.83 14.85
CA THR A 155 2.58 26.03 14.37
C THR A 155 2.07 24.97 13.38
N PRO A 156 2.37 25.07 12.07
CA PRO A 156 2.00 24.02 11.12
C PRO A 156 2.71 22.72 11.49
N VAL A 157 2.01 21.58 11.35
CA VAL A 157 2.68 20.28 11.43
C VAL A 157 3.57 20.13 10.20
N GLU A 158 4.87 20.25 10.37
CA GLU A 158 5.81 19.81 9.34
C GLU A 158 5.76 18.29 9.25
N LEU A 159 5.28 17.81 8.09
CA LEU A 159 5.17 16.39 7.82
C LEU A 159 6.45 15.89 7.14
N PRO A 160 7.13 14.88 7.71
CA PRO A 160 8.30 14.30 7.06
C PRO A 160 7.89 13.62 5.75
N PRO A 161 8.75 13.61 4.71
CA PRO A 161 8.43 12.97 3.46
C PRO A 161 8.21 11.47 3.64
N ILE A 162 7.16 10.94 3.02
CA ILE A 162 6.86 9.52 3.01
C ILE A 162 7.56 8.86 1.83
N SER A 163 8.07 7.66 2.06
CA SER A 163 8.50 6.78 0.97
C SER A 163 7.62 5.54 0.91
N VAL A 164 6.98 5.32 -0.24
CA VAL A 164 6.15 4.15 -0.54
C VAL A 164 6.86 3.29 -1.58
N TYR A 165 7.03 2.01 -1.28
CA TYR A 165 7.72 1.06 -2.14
C TYR A 165 6.85 -0.17 -2.39
N PHE A 166 6.69 -0.50 -3.67
CA PHE A 166 6.14 -1.78 -4.12
C PHE A 166 7.12 -2.41 -5.11
N GLY A 167 7.55 -3.65 -4.88
CA GLY A 167 8.25 -4.40 -5.93
C GLY A 167 7.29 -4.77 -7.06
N THR A 168 6.17 -5.40 -6.69
CA THR A 168 5.00 -5.64 -7.55
C THR A 168 3.74 -5.20 -6.82
N LEU A 169 2.85 -4.49 -7.51
CA LEU A 169 1.51 -4.19 -7.04
C LEU A 169 0.51 -4.63 -8.13
N ARG A 170 -0.42 -5.51 -7.78
CA ARG A 170 -1.51 -5.93 -8.65
C ARG A 170 -2.84 -5.68 -7.97
N GLY A 171 -3.75 -4.97 -8.62
CA GLY A 171 -5.06 -4.62 -8.09
C GLY A 171 -5.43 -3.15 -8.27
N ASN A 172 -6.55 -2.78 -7.66
CA ASN A 172 -7.02 -1.39 -7.62
C ASN A 172 -6.56 -0.73 -6.32
N ALA A 173 -5.68 0.27 -6.42
CA ALA A 173 -5.12 0.99 -5.29
C ALA A 173 -5.72 2.39 -5.15
N THR A 174 -6.27 2.70 -3.97
CA THR A 174 -6.67 4.05 -3.57
C THR A 174 -5.71 4.56 -2.52
N ILE A 175 -5.14 5.74 -2.74
CA ILE A 175 -4.06 6.29 -1.91
C ILE A 175 -4.40 7.72 -1.50
N GLU A 176 -4.49 7.97 -0.20
CA GLU A 176 -4.73 9.29 0.37
C GLU A 176 -3.57 9.73 1.28
N LEU A 177 -2.89 10.81 0.90
CA LEU A 177 -1.74 11.38 1.62
C LEU A 177 -1.92 12.87 1.93
N ALA A 178 -1.10 13.37 2.86
CA ALA A 178 -1.22 14.73 3.41
C ALA A 178 0.04 15.60 3.30
N GLY A 179 1.12 15.11 2.69
CA GLY A 179 2.40 15.82 2.61
C GLY A 179 3.31 15.21 1.54
N ASP A 180 4.59 15.57 1.57
CA ASP A 180 5.56 15.12 0.57
C ASP A 180 5.62 13.58 0.48
N ALA A 181 5.59 13.05 -0.75
CA ALA A 181 5.50 11.62 -0.98
C ALA A 181 6.35 11.16 -2.16
N ASN A 182 7.05 10.05 -1.99
CA ASN A 182 7.81 9.40 -3.04
C ASN A 182 7.36 7.94 -3.20
N PHE A 183 6.78 7.62 -4.34
CA PHE A 183 6.32 6.30 -4.74
C PHE A 183 7.33 5.67 -5.69
N ASN A 184 7.80 4.48 -5.34
CA ASN A 184 8.65 3.67 -6.19
C ASN A 184 7.98 2.32 -6.38
N ILE A 185 7.45 2.11 -7.58
CA ILE A 185 6.70 0.91 -7.94
C ILE A 185 7.48 0.19 -9.04
N GLY A 186 7.92 -1.03 -8.76
CA GLY A 186 8.66 -1.84 -9.71
C GLY A 186 7.78 -2.27 -10.87
N SER A 187 6.73 -3.05 -10.61
CA SER A 187 5.73 -3.48 -11.60
C SER A 187 4.32 -3.20 -11.10
N PHE A 188 3.42 -2.74 -11.98
CA PHE A 188 2.05 -2.40 -11.61
C PHE A 188 1.00 -2.95 -12.59
N GLU A 189 0.01 -3.69 -12.09
CA GLU A 189 -1.10 -4.19 -12.91
C GLU A 189 -2.43 -3.85 -12.24
N GLY A 190 -3.20 -2.94 -12.84
CA GLY A 190 -4.50 -2.52 -12.34
C GLY A 190 -4.68 -1.01 -12.38
N THR A 191 -5.42 -0.46 -11.43
CA THR A 191 -5.75 0.98 -11.40
C THR A 191 -5.22 1.63 -10.13
N MET A 192 -4.60 2.80 -10.23
CA MET A 192 -4.15 3.54 -9.05
C MET A 192 -4.80 4.93 -9.05
N TYR A 193 -5.57 5.22 -8.01
CA TYR A 193 -6.08 6.55 -7.72
C TYR A 193 -5.34 7.12 -6.52
N MET A 194 -4.73 8.30 -6.69
CA MET A 194 -4.02 9.01 -5.66
C MET A 194 -4.59 10.40 -5.47
N ARG A 195 -4.87 10.74 -4.21
CA ARG A 195 -5.29 12.07 -3.81
C ARG A 195 -4.35 12.63 -2.75
N GLN A 196 -3.87 13.84 -2.98
CA GLN A 196 -3.06 14.59 -2.03
C GLN A 196 -3.55 16.04 -1.94
N ARG A 197 -3.62 16.57 -0.72
CA ARG A 197 -4.03 17.96 -0.51
C ARG A 197 -2.85 18.92 -0.63
N PHE A 198 -1.74 18.63 0.03
CA PHE A 198 -0.55 19.48 0.08
C PHE A 198 0.71 18.64 -0.06
N GLY A 199 1.77 19.23 -0.61
CA GLY A 199 3.10 18.61 -0.72
C GLY A 199 3.43 18.13 -2.13
N ASN A 200 4.70 17.86 -2.37
CA ASN A 200 5.19 17.33 -3.62
C ASN A 200 4.95 15.82 -3.70
N VAL A 201 4.63 15.33 -4.90
CA VAL A 201 4.50 13.90 -5.17
C VAL A 201 5.50 13.51 -6.25
N ALA A 202 6.30 12.49 -5.99
CA ALA A 202 7.05 11.79 -7.02
C ALA A 202 6.49 10.37 -7.18
N VAL A 203 6.13 9.98 -8.41
CA VAL A 203 5.70 8.62 -8.74
C VAL A 203 6.62 8.05 -9.79
N HIS A 204 7.40 7.06 -9.41
CA HIS A 204 8.33 6.34 -10.27
C HIS A 204 7.81 4.93 -10.53
N ILE A 205 7.44 4.64 -11.78
CA ILE A 205 6.95 3.32 -12.19
C ILE A 205 7.97 2.69 -13.13
N GLY A 206 8.44 1.50 -12.77
CA GLY A 206 9.44 0.76 -13.54
C GLY A 206 8.88 -0.16 -14.63
N GLY A 207 7.66 -0.68 -14.45
CA GLY A 207 7.03 -1.69 -15.28
C GLY A 207 5.76 -1.18 -15.96
N PRO A 208 5.01 -2.05 -16.67
CA PRO A 208 3.72 -1.67 -17.24
C PRO A 208 2.79 -1.07 -16.17
N CYS A 209 1.90 -0.15 -16.55
CA CYS A 209 0.91 0.48 -15.68
C CYS A 209 -0.33 0.85 -16.51
N PRO A 210 -1.48 0.16 -16.33
CA PRO A 210 -2.62 0.33 -17.23
C PRO A 210 -3.51 1.54 -16.92
N LEU A 211 -3.74 1.90 -15.65
CA LEU A 211 -4.48 3.13 -15.31
C LEU A 211 -3.89 3.86 -14.10
N LEU A 212 -3.66 5.16 -14.22
CA LEU A 212 -3.12 6.02 -13.17
C LEU A 212 -3.88 7.34 -13.11
N GLU A 213 -4.46 7.66 -11.95
CA GLU A 213 -5.08 8.95 -11.69
C GLU A 213 -4.43 9.61 -10.47
N ILE A 214 -3.74 10.74 -10.67
CA ILE A 214 -3.09 11.49 -9.60
C ILE A 214 -3.72 12.87 -9.53
N TYR A 215 -4.24 13.22 -8.35
CA TYR A 215 -4.77 14.53 -8.05
C TYR A 215 -4.06 15.14 -6.84
N VAL A 216 -3.33 16.23 -7.09
CA VAL A 216 -2.67 17.04 -6.06
C VAL A 216 -3.33 18.42 -6.02
N ALA A 217 -3.84 18.86 -4.87
CA ALA A 217 -4.43 20.20 -4.81
C ALA A 217 -3.34 21.29 -4.83
N GLU A 218 -2.27 21.13 -4.04
CA GLU A 218 -1.15 22.07 -4.00
C GLU A 218 0.18 21.34 -3.85
N GLY A 219 1.10 21.59 -4.78
CA GLY A 219 2.41 20.94 -4.83
C GLY A 219 2.78 20.45 -6.24
N ASN A 220 4.08 20.15 -6.40
CA ASN A 220 4.61 19.68 -7.67
C ASN A 220 4.42 18.17 -7.81
N ILE A 221 4.22 17.71 -9.04
CA ILE A 221 4.17 16.29 -9.37
C ILE A 221 5.37 15.97 -10.27
N GLU A 222 6.13 14.96 -9.90
CA GLU A 222 7.08 14.30 -10.79
C GLU A 222 6.54 12.92 -11.13
N LEU A 223 6.27 12.67 -12.41
CA LEU A 223 5.84 11.37 -12.90
C LEU A 223 6.94 10.80 -13.80
N SER A 224 7.57 9.72 -13.34
CA SER A 224 8.60 9.02 -14.10
C SER A 224 8.04 7.78 -14.78
N LEU A 225 8.16 7.78 -16.10
CA LEU A 225 7.59 6.78 -16.98
C LEU A 225 8.58 5.64 -17.24
N PRO A 226 8.11 4.40 -17.43
CA PRO A 226 8.99 3.28 -17.75
C PRO A 226 9.85 3.56 -18.99
N THR A 227 11.17 3.54 -18.86
CA THR A 227 12.11 3.78 -19.98
C THR A 227 12.42 2.54 -20.82
N THR A 228 12.09 1.36 -20.31
CA THR A 228 12.34 0.08 -20.96
C THR A 228 11.08 -0.78 -20.95
N SER A 229 10.71 -1.33 -22.11
CA SER A 229 9.64 -2.32 -22.23
C SER A 229 10.08 -3.65 -21.62
N VAL A 230 10.03 -3.80 -20.30
CA VAL A 230 9.96 -5.13 -19.69
C VAL A 230 8.51 -5.57 -19.79
N GLY A 231 8.12 -6.15 -20.93
CA GLY A 231 6.74 -6.58 -21.23
C GLY A 231 6.11 -5.89 -22.44
N GLU A 232 4.78 -5.94 -22.51
CA GLU A 232 3.98 -5.32 -23.58
C GLU A 232 4.19 -3.79 -23.62
N LYS A 233 4.11 -3.22 -24.82
CA LYS A 233 4.18 -1.76 -25.00
C LYS A 233 3.01 -1.13 -24.24
N ILE A 234 3.28 -0.16 -23.37
CA ILE A 234 2.21 0.67 -22.80
C ILE A 234 1.68 1.53 -23.94
N CYS A 235 0.40 1.36 -24.24
CA CYS A 235 -0.31 1.97 -25.35
C CYS A 235 -1.51 2.72 -24.75
N GLY A 236 -1.58 4.04 -24.93
CA GLY A 236 -2.72 4.82 -24.44
C GLY A 236 -2.46 6.33 -24.39
N ALA A 237 -3.52 7.08 -24.13
CA ALA A 237 -3.48 8.53 -24.00
C ALA A 237 -3.13 8.96 -22.55
N VAL A 238 -2.39 10.06 -22.42
CA VAL A 238 -2.04 10.67 -21.12
C VAL A 238 -2.57 12.09 -21.08
N GLU A 239 -3.37 12.41 -20.06
CA GLU A 239 -3.92 13.74 -19.82
C GLU A 239 -3.22 14.39 -18.63
N ILE A 240 -2.67 15.59 -18.82
CA ILE A 240 -1.99 16.34 -17.75
C ILE A 240 -2.59 17.72 -17.63
N GLN A 241 -2.93 18.13 -16.41
CA GLN A 241 -3.44 19.46 -16.10
C GLN A 241 -2.60 20.11 -14.99
N ALA A 242 -1.87 21.19 -15.32
CA ALA A 242 -1.01 21.92 -14.37
C ALA A 242 -0.81 23.39 -14.76
N SER A 243 -0.27 24.21 -13.86
CA SER A 243 0.12 25.59 -14.20
C SER A 243 1.36 25.65 -15.10
N GLU A 244 2.20 24.62 -15.00
CA GLU A 244 3.42 24.46 -15.80
C GLU A 244 3.67 22.96 -16.04
N ILE A 245 4.05 22.59 -17.26
CA ILE A 245 4.39 21.22 -17.64
C ILE A 245 5.84 21.21 -18.17
N GLU A 246 6.72 20.46 -17.48
CA GLU A 246 8.11 20.22 -17.87
C GLU A 246 8.24 18.78 -18.41
N ILE A 247 8.86 18.61 -19.58
CA ILE A 247 9.06 17.29 -20.19
C ILE A 247 10.56 17.07 -20.43
N ASP A 248 11.12 16.08 -19.74
CA ASP A 248 12.49 15.62 -19.92
C ASP A 248 12.57 14.64 -21.09
N ARG A 249 12.69 15.17 -22.31
CA ARG A 249 12.66 14.37 -23.55
C ARG A 249 13.81 13.38 -23.66
N ASP A 250 14.96 13.71 -23.07
CA ASP A 250 16.16 12.87 -23.11
C ASP A 250 16.01 11.64 -22.20
N ALA A 251 15.18 11.74 -21.16
CA ALA A 251 14.88 10.64 -20.25
C ALA A 251 13.75 9.71 -20.75
N LEU A 252 12.99 10.11 -21.76
CA LEU A 252 11.82 9.36 -22.25
C LEU A 252 12.15 8.48 -23.47
N PRO A 253 11.38 7.41 -23.73
CA PRO A 253 11.55 6.58 -24.92
C PRO A 253 11.42 7.40 -26.23
N PRO A 254 12.18 7.06 -27.29
CA PRO A 254 11.95 7.66 -28.60
C PRO A 254 10.50 7.47 -29.05
N ASN A 255 9.91 8.49 -29.69
CA ASN A 255 8.57 8.45 -30.29
C ASN A 255 7.38 8.35 -29.30
N CYS A 256 7.61 8.54 -27.99
CA CYS A 256 6.54 8.51 -26.98
C CYS A 256 5.61 9.74 -27.00
N LEU A 257 5.83 10.64 -27.95
CA LEU A 257 5.36 12.01 -27.97
C LEU A 257 4.97 12.43 -29.40
N ASP A 258 4.59 11.49 -30.27
CA ASP A 258 4.44 11.78 -31.70
C ASP A 258 3.10 12.46 -32.07
N ASN A 259 2.10 12.41 -31.19
CA ASN A 259 0.78 13.06 -31.39
C ASN A 259 0.49 14.02 -30.23
N TRP A 260 0.85 15.30 -30.42
CA TRP A 260 0.73 16.37 -29.42
C TRP A 260 -0.40 17.31 -29.75
N ASP A 261 -1.37 17.40 -28.83
CA ASP A 261 -2.35 18.47 -28.82
C ASP A 261 -2.38 19.13 -27.44
N LEU A 262 -2.14 20.44 -27.41
CA LEU A 262 -2.37 21.26 -26.22
C LEU A 262 -3.87 21.57 -26.16
N GLY A 263 -4.53 21.13 -25.09
CA GLY A 263 -5.91 21.46 -24.82
C GLY A 263 -6.02 22.86 -24.19
N GLU A 264 -6.94 23.69 -24.70
CA GLU A 264 -7.31 24.95 -24.05
C GLU A 264 -8.27 24.68 -22.87
N ALA A 265 -7.74 24.55 -21.65
CA ALA A 265 -8.54 24.67 -20.43
C ALA A 265 -8.32 26.07 -19.81
N ALA A 266 -9.39 26.72 -19.37
CA ALA A 266 -9.41 28.14 -19.04
C ALA A 266 -8.49 28.59 -17.87
N GLU A 267 -7.85 27.68 -17.13
CA GLU A 267 -7.04 28.00 -15.94
C GLU A 267 -5.78 27.13 -15.77
N ALA A 268 -5.47 26.21 -16.70
CA ALA A 268 -4.30 25.33 -16.64
C ALA A 268 -3.88 24.86 -18.04
N GLN A 269 -2.60 24.54 -18.22
CA GLN A 269 -2.15 23.85 -19.43
C GLN A 269 -2.69 22.43 -19.39
N THR A 270 -3.49 22.05 -20.39
CA THR A 270 -3.88 20.66 -20.60
C THR A 270 -3.03 20.07 -21.72
N PHE A 271 -2.48 18.89 -21.48
CA PHE A 271 -1.62 18.18 -22.42
C PHE A 271 -2.14 16.76 -22.65
N SER A 272 -2.20 16.37 -23.92
CA SER A 272 -2.49 15.01 -24.37
C SER A 272 -1.32 14.42 -25.13
N ALA A 273 -0.88 13.21 -24.76
CA ALA A 273 0.13 12.46 -25.53
C ALA A 273 -0.19 10.98 -25.65
N ASN A 274 0.29 10.41 -26.74
CA ASN A 274 0.09 9.03 -27.15
C ASN A 274 1.43 8.27 -27.06
N PHE A 275 1.49 7.28 -26.17
CA PHE A 275 2.70 6.48 -25.96
C PHE A 275 2.68 5.24 -26.85
N ASN A 276 3.69 5.06 -27.70
CA ASN A 276 3.90 3.90 -28.58
C ASN A 276 2.88 3.73 -29.73
N ASP A 277 2.46 4.83 -30.35
CA ASP A 277 1.51 4.83 -31.48
C ASP A 277 0.21 4.04 -31.20
N PRO A 278 -0.52 4.40 -30.14
CA PRO A 278 -1.83 3.84 -29.85
C PRO A 278 -2.80 4.10 -31.00
N ASP A 279 -3.69 3.13 -31.25
CA ASP A 279 -4.84 3.33 -32.14
C ASP A 279 -5.59 4.62 -31.74
N ALA A 280 -6.11 5.37 -32.71
CA ALA A 280 -6.75 6.68 -32.50
C ALA A 280 -7.89 6.69 -31.47
N ASP A 281 -8.48 5.53 -31.18
CA ASP A 281 -9.56 5.31 -30.22
C ASP A 281 -9.08 4.83 -28.83
N SER A 282 -7.78 4.93 -28.54
CA SER A 282 -7.23 4.42 -27.29
C SER A 282 -7.71 5.20 -26.06
N GLU A 283 -8.13 4.47 -25.03
CA GLU A 283 -8.56 5.08 -23.77
C GLU A 283 -7.39 5.80 -23.06
N THR A 284 -7.73 6.86 -22.32
CA THR A 284 -6.76 7.55 -21.45
C THR A 284 -6.32 6.62 -20.33
N ILE A 285 -5.05 6.26 -20.34
CA ILE A 285 -4.45 5.42 -19.31
C ILE A 285 -4.01 6.25 -18.11
N TRP A 286 -3.46 7.46 -18.31
CA TRP A 286 -2.99 8.26 -17.18
C TRP A 286 -3.61 9.65 -17.16
N ARG A 287 -4.06 10.08 -15.98
CA ARG A 287 -4.56 11.42 -15.68
C ARG A 287 -3.76 11.99 -14.53
N VAL A 288 -3.08 13.11 -14.75
CA VAL A 288 -2.25 13.77 -13.73
C VAL A 288 -2.68 15.22 -13.60
N ARG A 289 -3.12 15.61 -12.41
CA ARG A 289 -3.60 16.96 -12.17
C ARG A 289 -2.99 17.56 -10.93
N THR A 290 -2.48 18.78 -11.06
CA THR A 290 -2.22 19.69 -9.93
C THR A 290 -2.92 21.03 -10.13
N LEU A 291 -3.58 21.57 -9.09
CA LEU A 291 -4.21 22.90 -9.20
C LEU A 291 -3.21 24.03 -9.00
N ARG A 292 -2.18 23.81 -8.18
CA ARG A 292 -1.19 24.81 -7.79
C ARG A 292 0.19 24.16 -7.71
N GLY A 293 0.81 23.99 -8.86
CA GLY A 293 2.14 23.40 -8.98
C GLY A 293 2.48 23.04 -10.40
N ARG A 294 3.69 22.55 -10.60
CA ARG A 294 4.15 22.04 -11.90
C ARG A 294 4.01 20.53 -11.98
N VAL A 295 3.83 20.02 -13.19
CA VAL A 295 4.03 18.59 -13.50
C VAL A 295 5.32 18.45 -14.28
N ARG A 296 6.22 17.57 -13.82
CA ARG A 296 7.41 17.15 -14.55
C ARG A 296 7.23 15.71 -15.00
N LEU A 297 7.38 15.48 -16.29
CA LEU A 297 7.50 14.15 -16.88
C LEU A 297 8.98 13.80 -17.08
N THR A 298 9.36 12.60 -16.67
CA THR A 298 10.72 12.07 -16.88
C THR A 298 10.67 10.55 -17.06
N GLY A 299 11.83 9.89 -17.11
CA GLY A 299 11.96 8.44 -17.23
C GLY A 299 12.39 7.76 -15.93
N ALA A 300 11.89 6.56 -15.66
CA ALA A 300 12.37 5.65 -14.64
C ALA A 300 12.68 4.27 -15.23
N SER A 301 13.81 3.68 -14.82
CA SER A 301 14.13 2.29 -15.15
C SER A 301 13.54 1.33 -14.12
N TRP A 302 13.08 0.16 -14.58
CA TRP A 302 12.64 -0.94 -13.70
C TRP A 302 13.72 -1.35 -12.71
N THR A 303 14.96 -1.47 -13.18
CA THR A 303 16.10 -1.88 -12.36
C THR A 303 16.34 -0.93 -11.18
N ASP A 304 16.27 0.38 -11.41
CA ASP A 304 16.45 1.37 -10.36
C ASP A 304 15.31 1.35 -9.34
N ALA A 305 14.06 1.23 -9.81
CA ALA A 305 12.89 1.11 -8.94
C ALA A 305 12.99 -0.15 -8.04
N MET A 306 13.37 -1.29 -8.62
CA MET A 306 13.49 -2.56 -7.90
C MET A 306 14.67 -2.59 -6.92
N LEU A 307 15.81 -1.97 -7.27
CA LEU A 307 16.96 -1.83 -6.36
C LEU A 307 16.60 -1.01 -5.12
N ARG A 308 15.86 0.09 -5.30
CA ARG A 308 15.37 0.92 -4.18
C ARG A 308 14.44 0.12 -3.27
N CYS A 309 13.52 -0.68 -3.83
CA CYS A 309 12.62 -1.53 -3.06
C CYS A 309 13.37 -2.62 -2.26
N HIS A 310 14.23 -3.41 -2.91
CA HIS A 310 14.98 -4.50 -2.26
C HIS A 310 15.83 -4.03 -1.09
N LYS A 311 16.54 -2.90 -1.25
CA LYS A 311 17.36 -2.32 -0.17
C LYS A 311 16.52 -1.99 1.07
N ARG A 312 15.27 -1.54 0.90
CA ARG A 312 14.39 -1.11 2.01
C ARG A 312 13.76 -2.26 2.78
N ILE A 313 13.56 -3.40 2.11
CA ILE A 313 13.05 -4.63 2.72
C ILE A 313 14.20 -5.36 3.45
N SER A 314 15.35 -5.52 2.78
CA SER A 314 16.51 -6.26 3.31
C SER A 314 17.24 -5.61 4.49
N THR A 315 17.27 -4.27 4.60
CA THR A 315 18.00 -3.57 5.67
C THR A 315 17.43 -3.75 7.08
N THR A 316 16.40 -4.60 7.28
CA THR A 316 15.69 -4.70 8.57
C THR A 316 15.42 -6.14 9.05
N LEU A 317 15.79 -7.17 8.27
CA LEU A 317 15.74 -8.58 8.68
C LEU A 317 17.00 -9.00 9.43
#